data_AF-A0A4Q4V556-F1
#
_entry.id   AF-A0A4Q4V556-F1
#
_cell.length_a   1.000
_cell.length_b   1.000
_cell.length_c   1.000
_cell.angle_alpha   90.00
_cell.angle_beta   90.00
_cell.angle_gamma   90.00
#
_symmetry.space_group_name_H-M   'P 1'
#
loop_
_entity.id
_entity.type
_entity.pdbx_description
1 polymer ?
#
loop_
_entity_poly.entity_id
_entity_poly.type
_entity_poly.pdbx_seq_one_letter_code
_entity_poly.pdbx_strand_id
1 'polypeptide(L)'
;MAFFGLVARLQVSLIAAVSFLSVVAWLVRYSPLAAQPISTRPRVGPWIELVVSAVKADNTSWIPEHFPSYPTHIYIADDPTAPLTVEEKSYIIDNYHKLSDIVIFCTVAATNGVTPLQKLQIPYVAKRGFATLRCSWLLWCPLEIKPDLNAYVKWENPEADQRAKTEAAYAFAVTKERILGTTVEEYKSYRNWLWTMELTDEFSGRVMEYSWHQILGQSAVDSPQAGECFC
;
A
#
# COMPACT_ATOMS: atom_id res chain seq x y z
N MET A 1 26.71 -31.65 66.40
CA MET A 1 26.18 -31.92 65.03
C MET A 1 25.49 -30.70 64.39
N ALA A 2 25.60 -29.47 64.92
CA ALA A 2 24.89 -28.29 64.37
C ALA A 2 25.73 -27.43 63.39
N PHE A 3 27.06 -27.55 63.40
CA PHE A 3 27.95 -26.70 62.58
C PHE A 3 27.99 -27.09 61.10
N PHE A 4 27.89 -28.38 60.78
CA PHE A 4 27.91 -28.86 59.38
C PHE A 4 26.63 -28.50 58.60
N GLY A 5 25.48 -28.37 59.27
CA GLY A 5 24.20 -28.03 58.64
C GLY A 5 24.09 -26.58 58.17
N LEU A 6 24.79 -25.65 58.82
CA LEU A 6 24.74 -24.22 58.47
C LEU A 6 25.57 -23.91 57.21
N VAL A 7 26.75 -24.53 57.10
CA VAL A 7 27.66 -24.35 55.95
C VAL A 7 27.04 -24.92 54.67
N ALA A 8 26.39 -26.09 54.75
CA ALA A 8 25.68 -26.69 53.62
C ALA A 8 24.49 -25.82 53.15
N ARG A 9 23.73 -25.21 54.07
CA ARG A 9 22.63 -24.29 53.70
C ARG A 9 23.12 -23.01 53.04
N LEU A 10 24.24 -22.44 53.51
CA LEU A 10 24.87 -21.26 52.89
C LEU A 10 25.41 -21.56 51.49
N GLN A 11 26.05 -22.71 51.28
CA GLN A 11 26.53 -23.12 49.95
C GLN A 11 25.38 -23.34 48.95
N VAL A 12 24.30 -24.01 49.36
CA VAL A 12 23.14 -24.26 48.48
C VAL A 12 22.44 -22.95 48.11
N SER A 13 22.29 -22.01 49.05
CA SER A 13 21.72 -20.68 48.77
C SER A 13 22.60 -19.83 47.85
N LEU A 14 23.93 -19.90 47.99
CA LEU A 14 24.85 -19.17 47.09
C LEU A 14 24.81 -19.72 45.67
N ILE A 15 24.79 -21.06 45.52
CA ILE A 15 24.72 -21.72 44.20
C ILE A 15 23.39 -21.38 43.52
N ALA A 16 22.27 -21.43 44.25
CA ALA A 16 20.96 -21.06 43.72
C ALA A 16 20.91 -19.58 43.27
N ALA A 17 21.51 -18.66 44.04
CA ALA A 17 21.58 -17.25 43.68
C ALA A 17 22.43 -16.98 42.43
N VAL A 18 23.58 -17.66 42.30
CA VAL A 18 24.45 -17.54 41.12
C VAL A 18 23.77 -18.14 39.87
N SER A 19 23.07 -19.27 40.00
CA SER A 19 22.29 -19.86 38.90
C SER A 19 21.13 -18.95 38.48
N PHE A 20 20.41 -18.34 39.43
CA PHE A 20 19.30 -17.44 39.13
C PHE A 20 19.78 -16.16 38.41
N LEU A 21 20.86 -15.55 38.88
CA LEU A 21 21.46 -14.38 38.22
C LEU A 21 21.96 -14.72 36.81
N SER A 22 22.50 -15.92 36.61
CA SER A 22 22.95 -16.38 35.29
C SER A 22 21.78 -16.59 34.32
N VAL A 23 20.66 -17.14 34.79
CA VAL A 23 19.45 -17.34 33.98
C VAL A 23 18.78 -16.00 33.66
N VAL A 24 18.69 -15.06 34.61
CA VAL A 24 18.16 -13.72 34.36
C VAL A 24 19.04 -12.95 33.37
N ALA A 25 20.36 -13.01 33.53
CA ALA A 25 21.29 -12.39 32.57
C ALA A 25 21.17 -13.03 31.18
N TRP A 26 20.98 -14.35 31.10
CA TRP A 26 20.74 -15.07 29.85
C TRP A 26 19.41 -14.66 29.20
N LEU A 27 18.32 -14.57 29.97
CA LEU A 27 17.00 -14.15 29.48
C LEU A 27 16.99 -12.69 29.00
N VAL A 28 17.69 -11.78 29.69
CA VAL A 28 17.83 -10.37 29.24
C VAL A 28 18.64 -10.29 27.95
N ARG A 29 19.70 -11.11 27.82
CA ARG A 29 20.58 -11.11 26.64
C ARG A 29 19.97 -11.76 25.40
N TYR A 30 19.04 -12.70 25.58
CA TYR A 30 18.34 -13.41 24.50
C TYR A 30 16.87 -13.02 24.35
N SER A 31 16.42 -11.94 24.99
CA SER A 31 15.06 -11.42 24.80
C SER A 31 14.87 -10.95 23.36
N PRO A 32 13.93 -11.53 22.60
CA PRO A 32 13.65 -11.15 21.21
C PRO A 32 12.96 -9.78 21.08
N LEU A 33 12.67 -9.13 22.21
CA LEU A 33 12.11 -7.77 22.32
C LEU A 33 13.18 -6.67 22.36
N ALA A 34 14.45 -6.99 22.09
CA ALA A 34 15.45 -5.96 21.83
C ALA A 34 14.98 -5.12 20.63
N ALA A 35 14.38 -3.97 20.92
CA ALA A 35 13.98 -2.98 19.95
C ALA A 35 15.16 -2.72 19.03
N GLN A 36 14.94 -2.92 17.73
CA GLN A 36 15.96 -2.66 16.72
C GLN A 36 16.49 -1.23 16.91
N PRO A 37 17.81 -1.01 16.89
CA PRO A 37 18.36 0.32 17.04
C PRO A 37 17.78 1.23 15.95
N ILE A 38 17.12 2.31 16.36
CA ILE A 38 16.63 3.35 15.46
C ILE A 38 17.83 3.86 14.67
N SER A 39 17.85 3.59 13.37
CA SER A 39 18.90 4.05 12.46
C SER A 39 18.96 5.58 12.49
N THR A 40 20.04 6.14 13.05
CA THR A 40 20.28 7.58 13.15
C THR A 40 20.90 8.19 11.89
N ARG A 41 21.09 7.40 10.82
CA ARG A 41 21.51 7.93 9.54
C ARG A 41 20.35 8.74 8.93
N PRO A 42 20.58 9.99 8.50
CA PRO A 42 19.60 10.72 7.71
C PRO A 42 19.19 9.85 6.52
N ARG A 43 17.88 9.62 6.34
CA ARG A 43 17.39 8.91 5.16
C ARG A 43 17.82 9.66 3.91
N VAL A 44 18.55 8.99 3.04
CA VAL A 44 18.98 9.53 1.75
C VAL A 44 17.84 9.28 0.76
N GLY A 45 16.82 10.13 0.80
CA GLY A 45 15.64 10.05 -0.07
C GLY A 45 14.31 9.86 0.68
N PRO A 46 13.18 10.01 -0.03
CA PRO A 46 11.86 9.84 0.55
C PRO A 46 11.62 8.39 0.96
N TRP A 47 10.87 8.19 2.05
CA TRP A 47 10.35 6.88 2.39
C TRP A 47 9.19 6.51 1.46
N ILE A 48 9.32 5.38 0.78
CA ILE A 48 8.37 4.88 -0.23
C ILE A 48 7.78 3.56 0.24
N GLU A 49 6.46 3.42 0.13
CA GLU A 49 5.72 2.18 0.40
C GLU A 49 4.88 1.75 -0.79
N LEU A 50 4.71 0.44 -0.95
CA LEU A 50 3.91 -0.16 -2.01
C LEU A 50 2.62 -0.75 -1.42
N VAL A 51 1.48 -0.40 -2.00
CA VAL A 51 0.16 -0.89 -1.63
C VAL A 51 -0.42 -1.63 -2.83
N VAL A 52 -0.63 -2.93 -2.67
CA VAL A 52 -0.97 -3.82 -3.76
C VAL A 52 -2.34 -4.43 -3.51
N SER A 53 -3.24 -4.33 -4.48
CA SER A 53 -4.51 -5.07 -4.49
C SER A 53 -4.38 -6.32 -5.37
N ALA A 54 -4.81 -7.45 -4.83
CA ALA A 54 -4.67 -8.77 -5.42
C ALA A 54 -5.91 -9.63 -5.18
N VAL A 55 -6.04 -10.70 -5.96
CA VAL A 55 -6.86 -11.87 -5.63
C VAL A 55 -5.97 -13.07 -5.33
N LYS A 56 -6.51 -14.13 -4.73
CA LYS A 56 -5.78 -15.33 -4.30
C LYS A 56 -5.07 -16.04 -5.47
N ALA A 57 -5.62 -15.92 -6.67
CA ALA A 57 -5.04 -16.47 -7.89
C ALA A 57 -3.83 -15.66 -8.39
N ASP A 58 -3.62 -14.43 -7.91
CA ASP A 58 -2.55 -13.56 -8.38
C ASP A 58 -1.18 -13.95 -7.82
N ASN A 59 -0.14 -13.80 -8.63
CA ASN A 59 1.24 -13.99 -8.19
C ASN A 59 1.87 -12.67 -7.73
N THR A 60 2.19 -12.57 -6.44
CA THR A 60 2.83 -11.41 -5.82
C THR A 60 4.32 -11.61 -5.50
N SER A 61 4.89 -12.78 -5.85
CA SER A 61 6.27 -13.16 -5.51
C SER A 61 7.34 -12.27 -6.14
N TRP A 62 7.00 -11.61 -7.25
CA TRP A 62 7.88 -10.69 -7.97
C TRP A 62 8.19 -9.40 -7.19
N ILE A 63 7.34 -9.02 -6.23
CA ILE A 63 7.49 -7.76 -5.48
C ILE A 63 8.79 -7.75 -4.66
N PRO A 64 9.04 -8.71 -3.74
CA PRO A 64 10.29 -8.73 -3.00
C PRO A 64 11.52 -8.98 -3.89
N GLU A 65 11.35 -9.60 -5.06
CA GLU A 65 12.43 -9.83 -6.02
C GLU A 65 12.87 -8.53 -6.71
N HIS A 66 11.94 -7.67 -7.12
CA HIS A 66 12.23 -6.43 -7.84
C HIS A 66 12.30 -5.18 -6.95
N PHE A 67 11.60 -5.18 -5.81
CA PHE A 67 11.46 -4.03 -4.91
C PHE A 67 11.75 -4.40 -3.44
N PRO A 68 12.89 -5.03 -3.12
CA PRO A 68 13.20 -5.51 -1.76
C PRO A 68 13.29 -4.39 -0.70
N SER A 69 13.51 -3.15 -1.14
CA SER A 69 13.66 -1.98 -0.27
C SER A 69 12.33 -1.30 0.09
N TYR A 70 11.23 -1.64 -0.58
CA TYR A 70 9.93 -0.98 -0.36
C TYR A 70 9.07 -1.85 0.57
N PRO A 71 8.72 -1.36 1.77
CA PRO A 71 7.71 -2.02 2.58
C PRO A 71 6.43 -2.14 1.77
N THR A 72 5.86 -3.34 1.75
CA THR A 72 4.75 -3.69 0.87
C THR A 72 3.55 -4.16 1.70
N HIS A 73 2.37 -3.62 1.36
CA HIS A 73 1.08 -3.98 1.93
C HIS A 73 0.22 -4.63 0.85
N ILE A 74 0.01 -5.94 0.93
CA ILE A 74 -0.77 -6.71 -0.05
C ILE A 74 -2.16 -6.97 0.51
N TYR A 75 -3.18 -6.42 -0.14
CA TYR A 75 -4.59 -6.60 0.16
C TYR A 75 -5.17 -7.65 -0.77
N ILE A 76 -5.70 -8.74 -0.22
CA ILE A 76 -6.30 -9.84 -0.99
C ILE A 76 -7.82 -9.75 -0.87
N ALA A 77 -8.52 -9.54 -1.98
CA ALA A 77 -9.95 -9.24 -1.99
C ALA A 77 -10.85 -10.46 -1.75
N ASP A 78 -10.47 -11.63 -2.27
CA ASP A 78 -11.26 -12.87 -2.29
C ASP A 78 -10.82 -13.92 -1.25
N ASP A 79 -9.96 -13.56 -0.30
CA ASP A 79 -9.51 -14.45 0.78
C ASP A 79 -9.83 -13.88 2.16
N PRO A 80 -10.92 -14.34 2.84
CA PRO A 80 -11.32 -13.84 4.15
C PRO A 80 -10.29 -14.14 5.26
N THR A 81 -9.34 -15.04 5.02
CA THR A 81 -8.28 -15.41 5.97
C THR A 81 -7.00 -14.59 5.78
N ALA A 82 -6.93 -13.74 4.75
CA ALA A 82 -5.77 -12.91 4.50
C ALA A 82 -5.54 -11.88 5.63
N PRO A 83 -4.28 -11.60 6.02
CA PRO A 83 -3.96 -10.61 7.06
C PRO A 83 -4.53 -9.21 6.78
N LEU A 84 -4.65 -8.86 5.49
CA LEU A 84 -5.23 -7.62 4.99
C LEU A 84 -6.37 -7.95 4.01
N THR A 85 -7.58 -7.96 4.54
CA THR A 85 -8.84 -8.20 3.84
C THR A 85 -9.56 -6.89 3.53
N VAL A 86 -10.16 -6.80 2.35
CA VAL A 86 -10.72 -5.55 1.79
C VAL A 86 -12.07 -5.17 2.45
N GLU A 87 -12.78 -6.13 3.04
CA GLU A 87 -14.12 -5.89 3.60
C GLU A 87 -14.16 -4.81 4.71
N GLU A 88 -13.06 -4.60 5.44
CA GLU A 88 -13.01 -3.59 6.51
C GLU A 88 -11.80 -2.65 6.42
N LYS A 89 -10.66 -3.11 5.88
CA LYS A 89 -9.39 -2.39 5.95
C LYS A 89 -9.14 -1.53 4.72
N SER A 90 -8.70 -0.30 4.93
CA SER A 90 -8.32 0.62 3.86
C SER A 90 -7.01 1.26 4.24
N TYR A 91 -6.00 1.10 3.39
CA TYR A 91 -4.64 1.57 3.66
C TYR A 91 -4.60 3.05 4.07
N ILE A 92 -5.25 3.92 3.30
CA ILE A 92 -5.25 5.37 3.55
C ILE A 92 -5.88 5.68 4.90
N ILE A 93 -7.01 5.06 5.22
CA ILE A 93 -7.74 5.31 6.47
C ILE A 93 -6.94 4.79 7.67
N ASP A 94 -6.43 3.57 7.57
CA ASP A 94 -5.75 2.88 8.67
C ASP A 94 -4.36 3.50 8.97
N ASN A 95 -3.72 4.09 7.96
CA ASN A 95 -2.38 4.69 8.08
C ASN A 95 -2.37 6.21 7.95
N TYR A 96 -3.52 6.89 7.94
CA TYR A 96 -3.65 8.32 7.61
C TYR A 96 -2.64 9.22 8.35
N HIS A 97 -2.40 8.96 9.64
CA HIS A 97 -1.45 9.74 10.46
C HIS A 97 0.00 9.23 10.43
N LYS A 98 0.26 8.11 9.76
CA LYS A 98 1.56 7.41 9.70
C LYS A 98 2.06 7.18 8.26
N LEU A 99 1.46 7.85 7.29
CA LEU A 99 1.83 7.74 5.87
C LEU A 99 3.32 8.03 5.65
N SER A 100 3.93 7.21 4.80
CA SER A 100 5.22 7.46 4.16
C SER A 100 5.19 8.68 3.24
N ASP A 101 6.36 9.19 2.89
CA ASP A 101 6.50 10.40 2.06
C ASP A 101 5.86 10.21 0.68
N ILE A 102 6.00 9.01 0.10
CA ILE A 102 5.35 8.59 -1.14
C ILE A 102 4.72 7.21 -0.94
N VAL A 103 3.48 7.07 -1.41
CA VAL A 103 2.77 5.80 -1.44
C VAL A 103 2.46 5.45 -2.89
N ILE A 104 2.77 4.22 -3.29
CA ILE A 104 2.48 3.72 -4.62
C ILE A 104 1.37 2.67 -4.51
N PHE A 105 0.26 2.90 -5.22
CA PHE A 105 -0.86 1.97 -5.29
C PHE A 105 -0.83 1.24 -6.62
N CYS A 106 -0.98 -0.08 -6.64
CA CYS A 106 -1.10 -0.86 -7.88
C CYS A 106 -1.93 -2.14 -7.74
N THR A 107 -2.60 -2.55 -8.81
CA THR A 107 -3.23 -3.87 -8.91
C THR A 107 -2.21 -4.93 -9.38
N VAL A 108 -2.29 -6.18 -8.90
CA VAL A 108 -1.38 -7.27 -9.38
C VAL A 108 -1.64 -7.64 -10.82
N ALA A 109 -2.91 -7.55 -11.26
CA ALA A 109 -3.31 -7.78 -12.63
C ALA A 109 -2.62 -6.87 -13.65
N ALA A 110 -1.91 -5.83 -13.19
CA ALA A 110 -0.91 -5.08 -13.94
C ALA A 110 0.03 -6.02 -14.68
N THR A 111 -0.37 -6.44 -15.88
CA THR A 111 0.27 -7.47 -16.71
C THR A 111 1.76 -7.22 -16.97
N ASN A 112 2.31 -6.05 -16.62
CA ASN A 112 3.74 -5.74 -16.50
C ASN A 112 4.04 -4.69 -15.41
N GLY A 113 3.40 -4.72 -14.23
CA GLY A 113 3.53 -3.69 -13.17
C GLY A 113 4.98 -3.37 -12.77
N VAL A 114 5.89 -4.34 -12.92
CA VAL A 114 7.33 -4.18 -12.72
C VAL A 114 7.93 -3.06 -13.57
N THR A 115 7.59 -2.98 -14.86
CA THR A 115 8.28 -2.05 -15.79
C THR A 115 7.90 -0.59 -15.53
N PRO A 116 6.61 -0.21 -15.39
CA PRO A 116 6.23 1.14 -14.99
C PRO A 116 6.76 1.51 -13.60
N LEU A 117 6.75 0.59 -12.62
CA LEU A 117 7.29 0.84 -11.29
C LEU A 117 8.80 1.08 -11.30
N GLN A 118 9.56 0.33 -12.10
CA GLN A 118 11.02 0.51 -12.25
C GLN A 118 11.38 1.82 -12.93
N LYS A 119 10.55 2.31 -13.85
CA LYS A 119 10.76 3.58 -14.57
C LYS A 119 10.18 4.79 -13.83
N LEU A 120 9.49 4.59 -12.72
CA LEU A 120 8.85 5.67 -11.99
C LEU A 120 9.90 6.68 -11.48
N GLN A 121 9.80 7.91 -11.95
CA GLN A 121 10.69 8.98 -11.52
C GLN A 121 10.22 9.57 -10.19
N ILE A 122 10.84 9.15 -9.09
CA ILE A 122 10.55 9.67 -7.74
C ILE A 122 10.62 11.21 -7.65
N PRO A 123 11.60 11.91 -8.27
CA PRO A 123 11.62 13.38 -8.27
C PRO A 123 10.40 14.01 -8.95
N TYR A 124 9.85 13.36 -9.98
CA TYR A 124 8.64 13.83 -10.66
C TYR A 124 7.42 13.72 -9.73
N VAL A 125 7.26 12.58 -9.05
CA VAL A 125 6.19 12.36 -8.06
C VAL A 125 6.29 13.39 -6.94
N ALA A 126 7.48 13.60 -6.39
CA ALA A 126 7.71 14.58 -5.34
C ALA A 126 7.38 16.02 -5.78
N LYS A 127 7.65 16.38 -7.04
CA LYS A 127 7.35 17.71 -7.58
C LYS A 127 5.88 17.92 -7.90
N ARG A 128 5.21 16.93 -8.50
CA ARG A 128 3.81 17.04 -8.96
C ARG A 128 2.80 16.70 -7.86
N GLY A 129 3.20 15.82 -6.93
CA GLY A 129 2.36 15.26 -5.88
C GLY A 129 1.63 13.98 -6.28
N PHE A 130 1.49 13.71 -7.58
CA PHE A 130 0.76 12.56 -8.12
C PHE A 130 1.35 12.18 -9.49
N ALA A 131 1.41 10.89 -9.78
CA ALA A 131 1.75 10.37 -11.10
C ALA A 131 0.99 9.08 -11.37
N THR A 132 0.27 9.02 -12.49
CA THR A 132 -0.26 7.75 -13.00
C THR A 132 0.87 6.93 -13.61
N LEU A 133 0.86 5.62 -13.38
CA LEU A 133 1.80 4.68 -14.02
C LEU A 133 1.24 4.13 -15.34
N ARG A 134 0.04 4.56 -15.72
CA ARG A 134 -0.60 4.22 -16.99
C ARG A 134 -0.26 5.26 -18.05
N CYS A 135 0.70 4.93 -18.91
CA CYS A 135 1.09 5.78 -20.04
C CYS A 135 0.44 5.31 -21.34
N SER A 136 -0.08 6.25 -22.14
CA SER A 136 -0.72 5.95 -23.42
C SER A 136 -0.56 7.10 -24.41
N TRP A 137 -0.41 6.75 -25.68
CA TRP A 137 -0.38 7.68 -26.81
C TRP A 137 -1.77 8.20 -27.21
N LEU A 138 -2.82 7.49 -26.80
CA LEU A 138 -4.19 7.96 -26.88
C LEU A 138 -4.51 8.72 -25.59
N LEU A 139 -4.94 9.99 -25.70
CA LEU A 139 -5.40 10.77 -24.54
C LEU A 139 -6.52 9.99 -23.85
N TRP A 140 -6.27 9.54 -22.62
CA TRP A 140 -7.29 8.93 -21.78
C TRP A 140 -8.14 10.01 -21.15
N CYS A 141 -9.03 10.57 -21.96
CA CYS A 141 -10.35 10.89 -21.47
C CYS A 141 -11.25 9.85 -22.14
N PRO A 142 -11.45 8.66 -21.54
CA PRO A 142 -12.47 7.78 -22.06
C PRO A 142 -13.77 8.59 -22.16
N LEU A 143 -14.36 8.67 -23.36
CA LEU A 143 -15.70 9.22 -23.58
C LEU A 143 -16.73 8.53 -22.66
N GLU A 144 -16.37 7.35 -22.16
CA GLU A 144 -17.10 6.46 -21.28
C GLU A 144 -17.34 7.01 -19.86
N ILE A 145 -16.61 8.03 -19.40
CA ILE A 145 -16.87 8.72 -18.10
C ILE A 145 -16.93 10.25 -18.32
N LYS A 146 -17.49 10.67 -19.46
CA LYS A 146 -17.97 12.04 -19.56
C LYS A 146 -19.30 12.08 -18.81
N PRO A 147 -19.49 12.93 -17.78
CA PRO A 147 -20.79 13.19 -17.20
C PRO A 147 -21.62 14.03 -18.18
N ASP A 148 -21.85 13.51 -19.37
CA ASP A 148 -22.82 14.03 -20.32
C ASP A 148 -24.02 13.09 -20.26
N LEU A 149 -25.05 13.53 -19.55
CA LEU A 149 -26.31 12.80 -19.40
C LEU A 149 -27.02 12.56 -20.75
N ASN A 150 -26.56 13.20 -21.84
CA ASN A 150 -27.06 13.02 -23.20
C ASN A 150 -26.11 12.20 -24.09
N ALA A 151 -24.98 11.71 -23.58
CA ALA A 151 -24.05 10.91 -24.37
C ALA A 151 -24.66 9.53 -24.68
N TYR A 152 -24.98 9.32 -25.95
CA TYR A 152 -25.45 8.05 -26.52
C TYR A 152 -24.32 7.00 -26.65
N VAL A 153 -23.39 6.94 -25.68
CA VAL A 153 -22.39 5.86 -25.65
C VAL A 153 -23.04 4.70 -24.90
N LYS A 154 -23.61 3.78 -25.66
CA LYS A 154 -24.13 2.53 -25.12
C LYS A 154 -22.95 1.75 -24.56
N TRP A 155 -22.85 1.65 -23.24
CA TRP A 155 -21.88 0.85 -22.48
C TRP A 155 -21.86 -0.64 -22.88
N GLU A 156 -22.84 -1.07 -23.67
CA GLU A 156 -22.98 -2.41 -24.26
C GLU A 156 -22.30 -2.56 -25.64
N ASN A 157 -21.71 -1.51 -26.22
CA ASN A 157 -21.07 -1.61 -27.53
C ASN A 157 -19.68 -2.26 -27.42
N PRO A 158 -19.46 -3.48 -27.95
CA PRO A 158 -18.18 -4.19 -27.86
C PRO A 158 -17.02 -3.47 -28.56
N GLU A 159 -17.30 -2.58 -29.51
CA GLU A 159 -16.28 -1.79 -30.22
C GLU A 159 -15.88 -0.52 -29.47
N ALA A 160 -16.79 0.05 -28.65
CA ALA A 160 -16.46 1.07 -27.66
C ALA A 160 -15.85 0.45 -26.40
N ASP A 161 -16.09 -0.84 -26.18
CA ASP A 161 -15.60 -1.60 -25.05
C ASP A 161 -14.12 -1.98 -25.22
N GLN A 162 -13.25 -0.96 -25.22
CA GLN A 162 -11.82 -1.14 -24.97
C GLN A 162 -11.54 -1.63 -23.53
N ARG A 163 -12.56 -2.01 -22.74
CA ARG A 163 -12.49 -2.60 -21.40
C ARG A 163 -11.36 -3.59 -21.25
N ALA A 164 -11.38 -4.66 -22.05
CA ALA A 164 -10.38 -5.72 -21.94
C ALA A 164 -8.94 -5.28 -22.27
N LYS A 165 -8.76 -4.16 -23.00
CA LYS A 165 -7.44 -3.58 -23.32
C LYS A 165 -6.98 -2.54 -22.29
N THR A 166 -7.93 -2.03 -21.49
CA THR A 166 -7.79 -0.94 -20.51
C THR A 166 -7.66 -1.47 -19.08
N GLU A 167 -8.34 -2.58 -18.80
CA GLU A 167 -8.53 -3.22 -17.49
C GLU A 167 -7.26 -3.85 -16.91
N ALA A 168 -6.17 -3.87 -17.67
CA ALA A 168 -5.04 -4.68 -17.28
C ALA A 168 -4.21 -4.07 -16.14
N ALA A 169 -4.42 -2.84 -15.64
CA ALA A 169 -3.62 -2.30 -14.53
C ALA A 169 -4.14 -0.93 -14.07
N TYR A 170 -4.53 -0.77 -12.81
CA TYR A 170 -4.56 0.56 -12.20
C TYR A 170 -3.35 0.71 -11.29
N ALA A 171 -2.49 1.68 -11.59
CA ALA A 171 -1.32 1.98 -10.78
C ALA A 171 -1.01 3.48 -10.79
N PHE A 172 -0.72 4.05 -9.61
CA PHE A 172 -0.34 5.45 -9.44
C PHE A 172 0.55 5.62 -8.21
N ALA A 173 1.35 6.68 -8.21
CA ALA A 173 2.15 7.12 -7.08
C ALA A 173 1.66 8.48 -6.60
N VAL A 174 1.63 8.68 -5.29
CA VAL A 174 1.11 9.90 -4.67
C VAL A 174 1.94 10.28 -3.46
N THR A 175 2.12 11.58 -3.23
CA THR A 175 2.82 12.06 -2.03
C THR A 175 1.89 12.14 -0.84
N LYS A 176 2.48 12.06 0.35
CA LYS A 176 1.78 12.26 1.62
C LYS A 176 0.95 13.53 1.64
N GLU A 177 1.50 14.63 1.15
CA GLU A 177 0.84 15.94 1.16
C GLU A 177 -0.45 15.93 0.35
N ARG A 178 -0.49 15.18 -0.76
CA ARG A 178 -1.72 15.03 -1.56
C ARG A 178 -2.76 14.20 -0.84
N ILE A 179 -2.37 13.09 -0.19
CA ILE A 179 -3.30 12.29 0.61
C ILE A 179 -3.86 13.12 1.77
N LEU A 180 -3.01 13.88 2.46
CA LEU A 180 -3.42 14.73 3.58
C LEU A 180 -4.21 15.98 3.16
N GLY A 181 -4.34 16.24 1.86
CA GLY A 181 -5.20 17.29 1.33
C GLY A 181 -6.69 17.00 1.49
N THR A 182 -7.04 15.74 1.76
CA THR A 182 -8.41 15.26 1.99
C THR A 182 -8.51 14.66 3.39
N THR A 183 -9.58 14.97 4.12
CA THR A 183 -9.72 14.51 5.51
C THR A 183 -9.94 12.99 5.60
N VAL A 184 -9.56 12.39 6.74
CA VAL A 184 -9.81 10.96 6.97
C VAL A 184 -11.32 10.66 7.00
N GLU A 185 -12.15 11.61 7.44
CA GLU A 185 -13.62 11.53 7.40
C GLU A 185 -14.15 11.46 5.96
N GLU A 186 -13.62 12.25 5.04
CA GLU A 186 -13.97 12.19 3.62
C GLU A 186 -13.56 10.85 3.00
N TYR A 187 -12.36 10.34 3.31
CA TYR A 187 -11.97 8.99 2.86
C TYR A 187 -12.90 7.90 3.40
N LYS A 188 -13.34 8.00 4.65
CA LYS A 188 -14.36 7.09 5.20
C LYS A 188 -15.68 7.23 4.45
N SER A 189 -16.07 8.44 4.06
CA SER A 189 -17.27 8.66 3.24
C SER A 189 -17.16 8.01 1.87
N TYR A 190 -16.01 8.10 1.19
CA TYR A 190 -15.79 7.43 -0.10
C TYR A 190 -15.83 5.90 0.03
N ARG A 191 -15.23 5.35 1.09
CA ARG A 191 -15.33 3.91 1.38
C ARG A 191 -16.76 3.49 1.67
N ASN A 192 -17.49 4.26 2.47
CA ASN A 192 -18.89 3.96 2.76
C ASN A 192 -19.76 4.03 1.50
N TRP A 193 -19.48 4.96 0.58
CA TRP A 193 -20.15 5.03 -0.70
C TRP A 193 -20.02 3.72 -1.48
N LEU A 194 -18.83 3.12 -1.52
CA LEU A 194 -18.61 1.81 -2.17
C LEU A 194 -19.48 0.69 -1.57
N TRP A 195 -19.78 0.73 -0.28
CA TRP A 195 -20.60 -0.29 0.39
C TRP A 195 -22.11 -0.06 0.29
N THR A 196 -22.54 1.21 0.21
CA THR A 196 -23.97 1.57 0.25
C THR A 196 -24.60 1.75 -1.13
N MET A 197 -23.79 1.86 -2.18
CA MET A 197 -24.27 2.15 -3.53
C MET A 197 -24.91 0.92 -4.17
N GLU A 198 -26.02 1.11 -4.89
CA GLU A 198 -26.71 0.05 -5.65
C GLU A 198 -26.06 -0.20 -7.04
N LEU A 199 -24.72 -0.20 -7.10
CA LEU A 199 -23.96 -0.55 -8.29
C LEU A 199 -23.22 -1.87 -8.04
N THR A 200 -22.94 -2.64 -9.10
CA THR A 200 -22.08 -3.83 -8.94
C THR A 200 -20.66 -3.41 -8.59
N ASP A 201 -19.91 -4.28 -7.91
CA ASP A 201 -18.52 -4.05 -7.52
C ASP A 201 -17.62 -3.66 -8.70
N GLU A 202 -17.86 -4.25 -9.88
CA GLU A 202 -17.16 -3.89 -11.12
C GLU A 202 -17.37 -2.42 -11.49
N PHE A 203 -18.61 -1.94 -11.39
CA PHE A 203 -18.96 -0.56 -11.74
C PHE A 203 -18.49 0.44 -10.69
N SER A 204 -18.78 0.18 -9.42
CA SER A 204 -18.40 1.07 -8.32
C SER A 204 -16.88 1.16 -8.18
N GLY A 205 -16.18 0.03 -8.33
CA GLY A 205 -14.73 -0.05 -8.39
C GLY A 205 -14.16 0.81 -9.51
N ARG A 206 -14.74 0.74 -10.71
CA ARG A 206 -14.31 1.56 -11.85
C ARG A 206 -14.51 3.05 -11.62
N VAL A 207 -15.66 3.46 -11.12
CA VAL A 207 -15.90 4.88 -10.78
C VAL A 207 -14.83 5.36 -9.81
N MET A 208 -14.47 4.55 -8.82
CA MET A 208 -13.41 4.89 -7.86
C MET A 208 -12.03 4.96 -8.52
N GLU A 209 -11.66 3.98 -9.34
CA GLU A 209 -10.40 3.95 -10.09
C GLU A 209 -10.16 5.23 -10.90
N TYR A 210 -11.20 5.70 -11.59
CA TYR A 210 -11.17 6.94 -12.38
C TYR A 210 -11.38 8.22 -11.56
N SER A 211 -11.70 8.12 -10.28
CA SER A 211 -11.90 9.30 -9.42
C SER A 211 -10.67 9.64 -8.58
N TRP A 212 -9.74 8.69 -8.39
CA TRP A 212 -8.57 8.88 -7.53
C TRP A 212 -7.73 10.10 -7.88
N HIS A 213 -7.48 10.40 -9.16
CA HIS A 213 -6.70 11.58 -9.52
C HIS A 213 -7.39 12.88 -9.07
N GLN A 214 -8.72 12.95 -9.17
CA GLN A 214 -9.51 14.10 -8.72
C GLN A 214 -9.55 14.19 -7.19
N ILE A 215 -9.79 13.06 -6.52
CA ILE A 215 -9.77 12.97 -5.05
C ILE A 215 -8.43 13.45 -4.51
N LEU A 216 -7.33 13.15 -5.21
CA LEU A 216 -5.96 13.52 -4.84
C LEU A 216 -5.53 14.90 -5.39
N GLY A 217 -6.50 15.72 -5.80
CA GLY A 217 -6.30 17.13 -6.14
C GLY A 217 -5.66 17.39 -7.51
N GLN A 218 -5.81 16.47 -8.48
CA GLN A 218 -5.55 16.73 -9.89
C GLN A 218 -6.80 17.27 -10.60
N SER A 219 -6.62 17.82 -11.80
CA SER A 219 -7.73 18.25 -12.66
C SER A 219 -8.59 17.07 -13.09
N ALA A 220 -9.86 17.33 -13.42
CA ALA A 220 -10.80 16.31 -13.93
C ALA A 220 -10.23 15.54 -15.13
N VAL A 221 -9.44 16.21 -15.96
CA VAL A 221 -8.63 15.61 -17.02
C VAL A 221 -7.17 15.75 -16.64
N ASP A 222 -6.50 14.64 -16.34
CA ASP A 222 -5.06 14.60 -16.01
C ASP A 222 -4.35 13.57 -16.90
N SER A 223 -4.07 13.96 -18.16
CA SER A 223 -3.37 13.12 -19.13
C SER A 223 -2.04 13.78 -19.50
N PRO A 224 -0.91 13.41 -18.87
CA PRO A 224 0.40 13.88 -19.30
C PRO A 224 0.66 13.49 -20.75
N GLN A 225 1.48 14.26 -21.47
CA GLN A 225 1.86 13.87 -22.83
C GLN A 225 2.59 12.53 -22.76
N ALA A 226 2.31 11.63 -23.72
CA ALA A 226 2.89 10.29 -23.72
C ALA A 226 4.43 10.32 -23.65
N GLY A 227 5.07 11.27 -24.33
CA GLY A 227 6.52 11.47 -24.24
C GLY A 227 7.01 11.76 -22.81
N GLU A 228 6.27 12.55 -22.03
CA GLU A 228 6.60 12.84 -20.63
C GLU A 228 6.28 11.68 -19.70
N CYS A 229 5.30 10.84 -20.04
CA CYS A 229 4.92 9.68 -19.23
C CYS A 229 5.89 8.51 -19.43
N PHE A 230 6.35 8.26 -20.67
CA PHE A 230 7.24 7.15 -21.00
C PHE A 230 8.74 7.41 -20.73
N CYS A 231 9.17 8.68 -20.58
CA CYS A 231 10.59 9.08 -20.46
C CYS A 231 11.00 9.43 -19.03
#